data_AF-A0A7J3X762-F1
#
_entry.id   AF-A0A7J3X762-F1
#
_cell.length_a   1.000
_cell.length_b   1.000
_cell.length_c   1.000
_cell.angle_alpha   90.00
_cell.angle_beta   90.00
_cell.angle_gamma   90.00
#
_symmetry.space_group_name_H-M   'P 1'
#
loop_
_entity.id
_entity.type
_entity.pdbx_description
1 polymer ?
#
loop_
_entity_poly.entity_id
_entity_poly.type
_entity_poly.pdbx_seq_one_letter_code
_entity_poly.pdbx_strand_id
1 'polypeptide(L)'
;MPVFKPGEEEGLVDLILERAFEPPAGLDCGFCRYGSCIALATAILRGEASIKDCVVLGSKVRVLVDGRPVELNPFVQDLFRRVVAAMVSALKGVPEGARRVSVEIQG
;
A
#
# COMPACT_ATOMS: atom_id res chain seq x y z
N MET A 1 -7.53 -21.52 16.85
CA MET A 1 -7.10 -21.77 15.45
C MET A 1 -7.37 -23.24 15.15
N PRO A 2 -7.86 -23.57 13.95
CA PRO A 2 -7.94 -24.96 13.51
C PRO A 2 -6.55 -25.59 13.46
N VAL A 3 -6.46 -26.90 13.69
CA VAL A 3 -5.23 -27.69 13.65
C VAL A 3 -5.42 -28.76 12.57
N PHE A 4 -4.48 -28.86 11.64
CA PHE A 4 -4.49 -29.83 10.55
C PHE A 4 -3.39 -30.86 10.75
N LYS A 5 -3.67 -32.12 10.41
CA LYS A 5 -2.76 -33.27 10.44
C LYS A 5 -2.25 -33.58 9.02
N PRO A 6 -1.17 -34.38 8.88
CA PRO A 6 -0.82 -34.95 7.58
C PRO A 6 -2.01 -35.70 6.97
N GLY A 7 -2.34 -35.43 5.70
CA GLY A 7 -3.54 -35.94 5.02
C GLY A 7 -4.75 -35.00 5.04
N GLU A 8 -4.67 -33.84 5.70
CA GLU A 8 -5.73 -32.82 5.75
C GLU A 8 -5.35 -31.57 4.92
N GLU A 9 -4.57 -31.74 3.85
CA GLU A 9 -4.03 -30.64 3.05
C GLU A 9 -5.13 -29.80 2.39
N GLU A 10 -6.20 -30.44 1.91
CA GLU A 10 -7.34 -29.75 1.30
C GLU A 10 -7.97 -28.75 2.27
N GLY A 11 -8.20 -29.15 3.53
CA GLY A 11 -8.77 -28.26 4.54
C GLY A 11 -7.86 -27.09 4.91
N LEU A 12 -6.53 -27.29 4.87
CA LEU A 12 -5.57 -26.20 5.06
C LEU A 12 -5.61 -25.22 3.87
N VAL A 13 -5.67 -25.73 2.64
CA VAL A 13 -5.79 -24.91 1.43
C VAL A 13 -7.08 -24.08 1.48
N ASP A 14 -8.21 -24.69 1.83
CA ASP A 14 -9.50 -23.99 1.95
C ASP A 14 -9.42 -22.85 2.97
N LEU A 15 -8.81 -23.10 4.14
CA LEU A 15 -8.62 -22.05 5.14
C LEU A 15 -7.74 -20.92 4.63
N ILE A 16 -6.65 -21.22 3.92
CA ILE A 16 -5.77 -20.22 3.33
C ILE A 16 -6.54 -19.39 2.31
N LEU A 17 -7.29 -20.03 1.41
CA LEU A 17 -8.08 -19.34 0.39
C LEU A 17 -9.18 -18.46 1.01
N GLU A 18 -9.80 -18.90 2.10
CA GLU A 18 -10.83 -18.14 2.82
C GLU A 18 -10.25 -16.95 3.59
N ARG A 19 -9.05 -17.10 4.18
CA ARG A 19 -8.52 -16.15 5.17
C ARG A 19 -7.30 -15.35 4.72
N ALA A 20 -6.67 -15.70 3.62
CA ALA A 20 -5.54 -14.94 3.10
C ALA A 20 -5.97 -13.53 2.71
N PHE A 21 -5.11 -12.56 2.99
CA PHE A 21 -5.31 -11.17 2.64
C PHE A 21 -3.96 -10.55 2.28
N GLU A 22 -4.00 -9.46 1.52
CA GLU A 22 -2.82 -8.65 1.25
C GLU A 22 -2.31 -8.03 2.57
N PRO A 23 -1.02 -8.20 2.92
CA PRO A 23 -0.50 -7.66 4.16
C PRO A 23 -0.46 -6.12 4.13
N PRO A 24 -0.56 -5.44 5.30
CA PRO A 24 -0.31 -4.01 5.39
C PRO A 24 1.08 -3.64 4.85
N ALA A 25 1.28 -2.37 4.47
CA ALA A 25 2.51 -1.87 3.83
C ALA A 25 3.83 -2.06 4.63
N GLY A 26 3.78 -2.56 5.86
CA GLY A 26 4.97 -2.92 6.65
C GLY A 26 5.78 -1.74 7.18
N LEU A 27 5.37 -0.49 6.95
CA LEU A 27 6.07 0.72 7.40
C LEU A 27 5.86 1.06 8.89
N ASP A 28 4.89 0.41 9.53
CA ASP A 28 4.45 0.67 10.90
C ASP A 28 4.19 2.17 11.22
N CYS A 29 3.57 2.88 10.28
CA CYS A 29 3.52 4.34 10.27
C CYS A 29 2.59 5.00 11.30
N GLY A 30 1.76 4.25 12.01
CA GLY A 30 0.83 4.79 13.02
C GLY A 30 -0.35 5.63 12.51
N PHE A 31 -0.52 5.83 11.20
CA PHE A 31 -1.55 6.74 10.66
C PHE A 31 -2.95 6.13 10.47
N CYS A 32 -3.11 4.82 10.63
CA CYS A 32 -4.43 4.19 10.61
C CYS A 32 -4.99 4.04 12.03
N ARG A 33 -6.30 3.79 12.16
CA ARG A 33 -6.99 3.67 13.46
C ARG A 33 -6.46 2.56 14.38
N TYR A 34 -5.65 1.64 13.86
CA TYR A 34 -5.07 0.53 14.60
C TYR A 34 -3.68 0.82 15.17
N GLY A 35 -3.04 1.93 14.78
CA GLY A 35 -1.76 2.37 15.35
C GLY A 35 -0.51 1.55 14.95
N SER A 36 -0.65 0.31 14.48
CA SER A 36 0.46 -0.49 13.96
C SER A 36 0.03 -1.45 12.85
N CYS A 37 0.99 -1.89 12.02
CA CYS A 37 0.75 -2.86 10.95
C CYS A 37 0.27 -4.21 11.51
N ILE A 38 0.83 -4.66 12.64
CA ILE A 38 0.42 -5.92 13.27
C ILE A 38 -0.98 -5.82 13.89
N ALA A 39 -1.34 -4.67 14.47
CA ALA A 39 -2.69 -4.45 15.00
C ALA A 39 -3.73 -4.44 13.89
N LEU A 40 -3.43 -3.78 12.75
CA LEU A 40 -4.30 -3.81 11.57
C LEU A 40 -4.44 -5.25 11.02
N ALA A 41 -3.34 -5.97 10.83
CA ALA A 41 -3.37 -7.35 10.35
C ALA A 41 -4.20 -8.27 11.27
N THR A 42 -4.07 -8.10 12.59
CA THR A 42 -4.85 -8.85 13.59
C THR A 42 -6.34 -8.52 13.48
N ALA A 43 -6.70 -7.25 13.29
CA ALA A 43 -8.08 -6.84 13.12
C ALA A 43 -8.69 -7.34 11.80
N ILE A 44 -7.91 -7.40 10.71
CA ILE A 44 -8.35 -8.00 9.44
C ILE A 44 -8.66 -9.50 9.65
N LEU A 45 -7.78 -10.24 10.34
CA LEU A 45 -8.00 -11.66 10.65
C LEU A 45 -9.25 -11.92 11.50
N ARG A 46 -9.67 -10.93 12.31
CA ARG A 46 -10.90 -10.98 13.12
C ARG A 46 -12.15 -10.51 12.37
N GLY A 47 -12.02 -10.03 11.13
CA GLY A 47 -13.13 -9.45 10.37
C GLY A 47 -13.56 -8.06 10.85
N GLU A 48 -12.73 -7.39 11.65
CA GLU A 48 -13.00 -6.06 12.22
C GLU A 48 -12.46 -4.92 11.32
N ALA A 49 -11.66 -5.28 10.31
CA ALA A 49 -10.93 -4.37 9.43
C ALA A 49 -10.83 -4.93 8.01
N SER A 50 -10.37 -4.08 7.08
CA SER A 50 -9.97 -4.48 5.74
C SER A 50 -8.60 -3.91 5.39
N ILE A 51 -7.94 -4.44 4.35
CA ILE A 51 -6.67 -3.87 3.89
C ILE A 51 -6.79 -2.39 3.43
N LYS A 52 -8.01 -1.96 3.06
CA LYS A 52 -8.32 -0.56 2.70
C LYS A 52 -8.18 0.41 3.87
N ASP A 53 -8.14 -0.08 5.11
CA ASP A 53 -7.83 0.72 6.29
C ASP A 53 -6.34 1.12 6.35
N CYS A 54 -5.47 0.50 5.54
CA CYS A 54 -4.09 0.93 5.39
C CYS A 54 -4.00 2.19 4.52
N VAL A 55 -3.82 3.34 5.16
CA VAL A 55 -3.69 4.64 4.48
C VAL A 55 -2.52 4.73 3.50
N VAL A 56 -1.50 3.88 3.65
CA VAL A 56 -0.34 3.81 2.74
C VAL A 56 -0.75 3.23 1.38
N LEU A 57 -1.45 2.09 1.40
CA LEU A 57 -1.83 1.37 0.18
C LEU A 57 -2.91 2.09 -0.65
N GLY A 58 -3.64 3.02 -0.04
CA GLY A 58 -4.57 3.92 -0.75
C GLY A 58 -3.89 5.05 -1.55
N SER A 59 -2.56 5.04 -1.69
CA SER A 59 -1.80 6.14 -2.28
C SER A 59 -2.14 6.44 -3.74
N LYS A 60 -1.96 7.71 -4.11
CA LYS A 60 -1.97 8.19 -5.51
C LYS A 60 -0.56 8.38 -6.09
N VAL A 61 0.50 8.09 -5.33
CA VAL A 61 1.89 8.24 -5.73
C VAL A 61 2.54 6.86 -5.78
N ARG A 62 3.13 6.53 -6.93
CA ARG A 62 3.91 5.30 -7.12
C ARG A 62 5.35 5.68 -7.41
N VAL A 63 6.26 5.24 -6.55
CA VAL A 63 7.70 5.37 -6.77
C VAL A 63 8.28 3.99 -7.04
N LEU A 64 9.11 3.91 -8.08
CA LEU A 64 9.80 2.70 -8.49
C LEU A 64 11.31 2.98 -8.45
N VAL A 65 12.05 2.11 -7.78
CA VAL A 65 13.53 2.11 -7.78
C VAL A 65 13.96 0.80 -8.42
N ASP A 66 14.64 0.86 -9.57
CA ASP A 66 15.00 -0.31 -10.37
C ASP A 66 13.81 -1.24 -10.66
N GLY A 67 12.66 -0.64 -10.96
CA GLY A 67 11.39 -1.36 -11.20
C GLY A 67 10.71 -1.91 -9.93
N ARG A 68 11.29 -1.75 -8.74
CA ARG A 68 10.71 -2.21 -7.47
C ARG A 68 9.87 -1.12 -6.81
N PRO A 69 8.64 -1.41 -6.36
CA PRO A 69 7.81 -0.44 -5.66
C PRO A 69 8.43 -0.07 -4.31
N VAL A 70 8.37 1.22 -3.98
CA VAL A 70 8.74 1.75 -2.66
C VAL A 70 7.48 2.29 -1.99
N GLU A 71 7.10 1.65 -0.88
CA GLU A 71 5.98 2.11 -0.07
C GLU A 71 6.33 3.41 0.64
N LEU A 72 5.44 4.39 0.53
CA LEU A 72 5.63 5.73 1.09
C LEU A 72 4.60 5.97 2.19
N ASN A 73 5.05 6.47 3.34
CA ASN A 73 4.09 6.93 4.34
C ASN A 73 3.29 8.15 3.83
N PRO A 74 2.14 8.49 4.45
CA PRO A 74 1.29 9.60 4.00
C PRO A 74 2.00 10.95 3.85
N PHE A 75 2.93 11.26 4.77
CA PHE A 75 3.72 12.49 4.69
C PHE A 75 4.60 12.53 3.44
N VAL A 76 5.34 11.44 3.17
CA VAL A 76 6.24 11.34 2.02
C VAL A 76 5.43 11.34 0.71
N GLN A 77 4.26 10.70 0.67
CA GLN A 77 3.37 10.78 -0.49
C GLN A 77 2.95 12.23 -0.81
N ASP A 78 2.54 13.01 0.19
CA ASP A 78 2.15 14.40 -0.02
C ASP A 78 3.33 15.26 -0.46
N LEU A 79 4.53 15.00 0.08
CA LEU A 79 5.77 15.65 -0.34
C LEU A 79 6.05 15.41 -1.83
N PHE A 80 6.09 14.15 -2.27
CA PHE A 80 6.33 13.82 -3.69
C PHE A 80 5.28 14.46 -4.59
N ARG A 81 3.99 14.38 -4.22
CA ARG A 81 2.90 14.99 -4.99
C ARG A 81 3.11 16.48 -5.18
N ARG A 82 3.42 17.22 -4.11
CA ARG A 82 3.60 18.68 -4.17
C ARG A 82 4.82 19.08 -4.99
N VAL A 83 5.96 18.42 -4.75
CA VAL A 83 7.21 18.74 -5.43
C VAL A 83 7.10 18.46 -6.93
N VAL A 84 6.60 17.28 -7.31
CA VAL A 84 6.43 16.91 -8.72
C VAL A 84 5.39 17.82 -9.40
N ALA A 85 4.27 18.13 -8.75
CA ALA A 85 3.28 19.04 -9.30
C ALA A 85 3.84 20.46 -9.52
N ALA A 86 4.65 20.97 -8.58
CA ALA A 86 5.31 22.26 -8.72
C ALA A 86 6.29 22.26 -9.91
N MET A 87 7.12 21.23 -10.03
CA MET A 87 8.04 21.07 -11.18
C MET A 87 7.28 21.07 -12.51
N VAL A 88 6.19 20.31 -12.61
CA VAL A 88 5.37 20.22 -13.82
C VAL A 88 4.69 21.54 -14.15
N SER A 89 4.20 22.27 -13.14
CA SER A 89 3.55 23.58 -13.35
C SER A 89 4.46 24.65 -13.93
N ALA A 90 5.78 24.52 -13.75
CA ALA A 90 6.78 25.42 -14.31
C ALA A 90 7.17 25.08 -15.76
N LEU A 91 6.72 23.95 -16.30
CA LEU A 91 7.05 23.53 -17.67
C LEU A 91 6.23 24.30 -18.70
N LYS A 92 6.90 24.78 -19.75
CA LYS A 92 6.23 25.41 -20.89
C LYS A 92 5.44 24.36 -21.68
N GLY A 93 4.22 24.72 -22.09
CA GLY A 93 3.40 23.88 -22.97
C GLY A 93 2.66 22.74 -22.27
N VAL A 94 2.75 22.64 -20.94
CA VAL A 94 1.95 21.68 -20.16
C VAL A 94 0.63 22.32 -19.76
N PRO A 95 -0.53 21.72 -20.10
CA PRO A 95 -1.83 22.27 -19.72
C PRO A 95 -2.09 22.14 -18.23
N GLU A 96 -2.85 23.09 -17.67
CA GLU A 96 -3.34 23.00 -16.30
C GLU A 96 -4.27 21.79 -16.12
N GLY A 97 -4.30 21.22 -14.91
CA GLY A 97 -5.20 20.11 -14.58
C GLY A 97 -4.78 18.74 -15.12
N ALA A 98 -3.49 18.54 -15.40
CA ALA A 98 -2.96 17.23 -15.78
C ALA A 98 -3.39 16.13 -14.80
N ARG A 99 -4.04 15.08 -15.32
CA ARG A 99 -4.58 13.97 -14.50
C ARG A 99 -3.54 12.92 -14.13
N ARG A 100 -2.44 12.86 -14.87
CA ARG A 100 -1.36 11.89 -14.69
C ARG A 100 -0.04 12.54 -15.09
N VAL A 101 0.97 12.34 -14.25
CA VAL A 101 2.36 12.73 -14.49
C VAL A 101 3.24 11.49 -14.28
N SER A 102 4.15 11.23 -15.20
CA SER A 102 5.20 10.20 -15.06
C SER A 102 6.56 10.88 -15.22
N VAL A 103 7.47 10.60 -14.30
CA VAL A 103 8.85 11.09 -14.33
C VAL A 103 9.76 9.87 -14.36
N GLU A 104 10.60 9.80 -15.38
CA GLU A 104 11.61 8.74 -15.55
C GLU A 104 12.98 9.41 -15.64
N ILE A 105 13.94 8.89 -14.87
CA ILE A 105 15.32 9.38 -14.85
C ILE A 105 16.19 8.23 -15.33
N GLN A 106 16.92 8.46 -16.42
CA GLN A 106 17.92 7.51 -16.92
C GLN A 106 19.25 7.81 -16.24
N GLY A 107 19.88 6.76 -15.69
CA GLY A 107 21.23 6.80 -15.15
C GLY A 107 22.29 6.55 -16.21
#